data_AF-A0A0D0B5V1-F1
#
_entry.id   AF-A0A0D0B5V1-F1
#
_cell.length_a   1.000
_cell.length_b   1.000
_cell.length_c   1.000
_cell.angle_alpha   90.00
_cell.angle_beta   90.00
_cell.angle_gamma   90.00
#
_symmetry.space_group_name_H-M   'P 1'
#
loop_
_entity.id
_entity.type
_entity.pdbx_description
1 polymer ?
#
loop_
_entity_poly.entity_id
_entity_poly.type
_entity_poly.pdbx_seq_one_letter_code
_entity_poly.pdbx_strand_id
1 'polypeptide(L)'
;MPLPEHATVMMLDCITDDDVGRKLRVAGRMLTYDPATALVLLSFSSHGLLVDVSLVIDPDAVLSSAKWGGTLDPNVDHNWMHERKAWVWVMGWLERSEQGLRIPEPPPYTSSPDVDPMIVLKALNVIPARDLDVAGLRSALAMVGETPPTTYPI
;
A
#
# COMPACT_ATOMS: atom_id res chain seq x y z
N MET A 1 25.53 -12.49 -4.26
CA MET A 1 24.11 -12.20 -4.56
C MET A 1 23.37 -12.16 -3.24
N PRO A 2 22.97 -11.00 -2.70
CA PRO A 2 22.11 -10.97 -1.51
C PRO A 2 20.75 -11.63 -1.84
N LEU A 3 20.20 -12.40 -0.90
CA LEU A 3 18.87 -13.01 -1.02
C LEU A 3 17.82 -11.89 -1.16
N PRO A 4 16.77 -12.05 -2.00
CA PRO A 4 15.70 -11.07 -2.05
C PRO A 4 15.00 -10.98 -0.70
N GLU A 5 14.97 -9.78 -0.12
CA GLU A 5 14.28 -9.53 1.13
C GLU A 5 12.77 -9.76 0.96
N HIS A 6 12.22 -10.64 1.81
CA HIS A 6 10.82 -11.01 1.79
C HIS A 6 9.99 -9.88 2.40
N ALA A 7 8.91 -9.50 1.71
CA ALA A 7 8.01 -8.48 2.23
C ALA A 7 7.13 -9.07 3.34
N THR A 8 7.13 -8.46 4.52
CA THR A 8 6.25 -8.84 5.62
C THR A 8 4.82 -8.41 5.30
N VAL A 9 3.87 -9.35 5.32
CA VAL A 9 2.46 -9.05 5.07
C VAL A 9 1.86 -8.48 6.36
N MET A 10 1.22 -7.30 6.27
CA MET A 10 0.64 -6.63 7.44
C MET A 10 -0.66 -5.89 7.08
N MET A 11 -1.51 -5.69 8.08
CA MET A 11 -2.63 -4.77 8.00
C MET A 11 -2.19 -3.37 8.43
N LEU A 12 -2.88 -2.31 7.97
CA LEU A 12 -2.51 -0.92 8.31
C LEU A 12 -2.56 -0.66 9.82
N ASP A 13 -3.50 -1.29 10.54
CA ASP A 13 -3.66 -1.15 11.99
C ASP A 13 -2.56 -1.85 12.80
N CYS A 14 -1.67 -2.61 12.14
CA CYS A 14 -0.53 -3.29 12.77
C CYS A 14 0.80 -2.59 12.49
N ILE A 15 0.84 -1.55 11.66
CA ILE A 15 2.08 -0.87 11.30
C ILE A 15 2.53 0.00 12.48
N THR A 16 3.80 -0.15 12.85
CA THR A 16 4.42 0.60 13.94
C THR A 16 5.73 1.24 13.50
N ASP A 17 6.29 2.09 14.36
CA ASP A 17 7.59 2.71 14.12
C ASP A 17 8.75 1.69 13.99
N ASP A 18 8.61 0.51 14.59
CA ASP A 18 9.62 -0.56 14.52
C ASP A 18 9.69 -1.23 13.13
N ASP A 19 8.70 -0.96 12.27
CA ASP A 19 8.63 -1.45 10.91
C ASP A 19 9.33 -0.51 9.90
N VAL A 20 9.78 0.66 10.35
CA VAL A 20 10.54 1.60 9.50
C VAL A 20 11.85 0.95 9.05
N GLY A 21 12.14 1.07 7.76
CA GLY A 21 13.28 0.43 7.11
C GLY A 21 13.01 -1.01 6.67
N ARG A 22 11.79 -1.54 6.84
CA ARG A 22 11.42 -2.89 6.39
C ARG A 22 10.61 -2.86 5.11
N LYS A 23 10.73 -3.94 4.34
CA LYS A 23 9.87 -4.19 3.18
C LYS A 23 8.54 -4.78 3.64
N LEU A 24 7.44 -4.09 3.34
CA LEU A 24 6.09 -4.47 3.74
C LEU A 24 5.21 -4.76 2.53
N ARG A 25 4.20 -5.61 2.75
CA ARG A 25 3.06 -5.82 1.85
C ARG A 25 1.79 -5.54 2.63
N VAL A 26 1.14 -4.44 2.31
CA VAL A 26 0.02 -3.88 3.07
C VAL A 26 -1.24 -3.87 2.22
N ALA A 27 -2.38 -4.23 2.82
CA ALA A 27 -3.69 -4.12 2.19
C ALA A 27 -4.49 -2.96 2.77
N GLY A 28 -4.95 -2.04 1.93
CA GLY A 28 -5.76 -0.89 2.35
C GLY A 28 -6.76 -0.45 1.30
N ARG A 29 -7.71 0.39 1.71
CA ARG A 29 -8.64 1.05 0.78
C ARG A 29 -8.05 2.36 0.31
N MET A 30 -8.02 2.58 -1.00
CA MET A 30 -7.59 3.86 -1.56
C MET A 30 -8.64 4.93 -1.29
N LEU A 31 -8.34 5.96 -0.49
CA LEU A 31 -9.24 7.08 -0.27
C LEU A 31 -9.11 8.15 -1.34
N THR A 32 -7.87 8.54 -1.62
CA THR A 32 -7.54 9.64 -2.50
C THR A 32 -6.12 9.46 -3.03
N TYR A 33 -5.88 10.04 -4.20
CA TYR A 33 -4.60 10.06 -4.90
C TYR A 33 -4.34 11.51 -5.31
N ASP A 34 -3.19 12.04 -4.90
CA ASP A 34 -2.71 13.35 -5.32
C ASP A 34 -1.69 13.19 -6.46
N PRO A 35 -2.05 13.53 -7.71
CA PRO A 35 -1.14 13.43 -8.84
C PRO A 35 0.03 14.40 -8.79
N ALA A 36 -0.07 15.51 -8.04
CA ALA A 36 1.01 16.49 -7.96
C ALA A 36 2.19 15.97 -7.11
N THR A 37 1.91 15.17 -6.09
CA THR A 37 2.92 14.59 -5.19
C THR A 37 3.14 13.09 -5.41
N ALA A 38 2.34 12.46 -6.28
CA ALA A 38 2.27 11.02 -6.45
C ALA A 38 2.02 10.26 -5.13
N LEU A 39 1.26 10.87 -4.21
CA LEU A 39 0.90 10.27 -2.93
C LEU A 39 -0.51 9.68 -2.98
N VAL A 40 -0.64 8.48 -2.46
CA VAL A 40 -1.90 7.81 -2.21
C VAL A 40 -2.16 7.77 -0.71
N LEU A 41 -3.36 8.13 -0.30
CA LEU A 41 -3.83 7.89 1.05
C LEU A 41 -4.59 6.57 1.10
N LEU A 42 -3.98 5.57 1.72
CA LEU A 42 -4.68 4.33 2.09
C LEU A 42 -5.36 4.49 3.44
N SER A 43 -6.50 3.83 3.61
CA SER A 43 -7.15 3.69 4.91
C SER A 43 -7.65 2.29 5.17
N PHE A 44 -7.67 1.95 6.46
CA PHE A 44 -8.34 0.78 6.96
C PHE A 44 -8.78 1.06 8.40
N SER A 45 -10.08 0.91 8.68
CA SER A 45 -10.67 1.33 9.94
C SER A 45 -10.39 2.83 10.21
N SER A 46 -9.83 3.16 11.37
CA SER A 46 -9.39 4.50 11.77
C SER A 46 -7.95 4.82 11.36
N HIS A 47 -7.20 3.90 10.77
CA HIS A 47 -5.79 4.09 10.44
C HIS A 47 -5.62 4.45 8.96
N GLY A 48 -4.64 5.30 8.67
CA GLY A 48 -4.25 5.61 7.31
C GLY A 48 -2.75 5.63 7.14
N LEU A 49 -2.33 5.41 5.89
CA LEU A 49 -0.94 5.31 5.50
C LEU A 49 -0.73 6.09 4.21
N LEU A 50 0.27 6.97 4.21
CA LEU A 50 0.74 7.60 2.98
C LEU A 50 1.59 6.61 2.20
N VAL A 51 1.29 6.49 0.91
CA VAL A 51 2.01 5.64 -0.01
C VAL A 51 2.54 6.51 -1.14
N ASP A 52 3.86 6.53 -1.30
CA ASP A 52 4.50 7.12 -2.46
C ASP A 52 4.49 6.11 -3.61
N VAL A 53 3.75 6.44 -4.65
CA VAL A 53 3.56 5.60 -5.85
C VAL A 53 4.33 6.14 -7.06
N SER A 54 5.23 7.11 -6.87
CA SER A 54 6.03 7.72 -7.95
C SER A 54 6.82 6.71 -8.80
N LEU A 55 7.20 5.57 -8.21
CA LEU A 55 7.92 4.48 -8.91
C LEU A 55 7.01 3.49 -9.64
N VAL A 56 5.71 3.48 -9.31
CA VAL A 56 4.73 2.50 -9.83
C VAL A 56 3.87 3.13 -10.92
N ILE A 57 3.73 4.45 -10.90
CA ILE A 57 2.96 5.18 -11.89
C ILE A 57 3.81 5.37 -13.13
N ASP A 58 3.33 4.81 -14.24
CA ASP A 58 3.79 5.23 -15.55
C ASP A 58 3.03 6.51 -15.98
N PRO A 59 3.69 7.69 -16.01
CA PRO A 59 3.03 8.93 -16.40
C PRO A 59 2.48 8.89 -17.83
N ASP A 60 3.11 8.12 -18.73
CA ASP A 60 2.63 7.97 -20.10
C ASP A 60 1.35 7.13 -20.14
N ALA A 61 1.22 6.12 -19.28
CA ALA A 61 0.01 5.31 -19.16
C ALA A 61 -1.17 6.11 -18.60
N VAL A 62 -0.93 6.96 -17.60
CA VAL A 62 -1.97 7.80 -16.97
C VAL A 62 -2.49 8.87 -17.94
N LEU A 63 -1.61 9.51 -18.71
CA LEU A 63 -1.98 10.53 -19.70
C LEU A 63 -2.59 9.95 -20.98
N SER A 64 -2.37 8.66 -21.26
CA SER A 64 -2.82 7.98 -22.48
C SER A 64 -4.21 7.37 -22.36
N SER A 65 -5.15 8.01 -21.64
CA SER A 65 -6.56 7.57 -21.57
C SER A 65 -7.23 7.40 -22.95
N ALA A 66 -6.60 7.91 -24.02
CA ALA A 66 -7.01 7.78 -25.42
C ALA A 66 -6.47 6.55 -26.19
N LYS A 67 -5.57 5.72 -25.62
CA LYS A 67 -5.12 4.47 -26.25
C LYS A 67 -5.82 3.25 -25.63
N TRP A 68 -7.16 3.28 -25.64
CA TRP A 68 -7.97 2.07 -25.60
C TRP A 68 -7.67 1.26 -26.89
N GLY A 69 -6.63 0.43 -26.87
CA GLY A 69 -6.37 -0.53 -27.95
C GLY A 69 -4.94 -0.64 -28.49
N GLY A 70 -3.90 -0.14 -27.81
CA GLY A 70 -2.54 -0.29 -28.34
C GLY A 70 -1.42 -0.30 -27.30
N THR A 71 -0.92 -1.49 -26.98
CA THR A 71 0.42 -1.76 -26.41
C THR A 71 0.74 -1.14 -25.04
N LEU A 72 -0.19 -1.18 -24.09
CA LEU A 72 0.16 -1.29 -22.67
C LEU A 72 -0.12 -2.73 -22.26
N ASP A 73 0.81 -3.34 -21.52
CA ASP A 73 0.71 -4.72 -21.04
C ASP A 73 -0.69 -4.93 -20.43
N PRO A 74 -1.53 -5.85 -20.97
CA PRO A 74 -2.89 -6.08 -20.47
C PRO A 74 -2.93 -6.55 -19.01
N ASN A 75 -1.78 -6.89 -18.42
CA ASN A 75 -1.67 -7.28 -17.02
C ASN A 75 -1.51 -6.11 -16.04
N VAL A 76 -1.30 -4.86 -16.49
CA VAL A 76 -1.12 -3.72 -15.59
C VAL A 76 -2.40 -2.88 -15.53
N ASP A 77 -3.32 -3.31 -14.67
CA ASP A 77 -4.56 -2.60 -14.40
C ASP A 77 -4.28 -1.36 -13.53
N HIS A 78 -4.14 -0.19 -14.15
CA HIS A 78 -3.98 1.11 -13.47
C HIS A 78 -5.31 1.71 -13.00
N ASN A 79 -6.44 1.01 -13.20
CA ASN A 79 -7.77 1.53 -12.86
C ASN A 79 -7.93 1.76 -11.34
N TRP A 80 -7.07 1.15 -10.52
CA TRP A 80 -7.02 1.41 -9.08
C TRP A 80 -6.83 2.89 -8.75
N MET A 81 -6.15 3.67 -9.61
CA MET A 81 -5.91 5.10 -9.39
C MET A 81 -7.18 5.95 -9.46
N HIS A 82 -8.19 5.47 -10.19
CA HIS A 82 -9.46 6.17 -10.38
C HIS A 82 -10.56 5.64 -9.46
N GLU A 83 -10.43 4.41 -8.98
CA GLU A 83 -11.46 3.72 -8.22
C GLU A 83 -11.36 4.02 -6.71
N ARG A 84 -12.06 5.07 -6.27
CA ARG A 84 -12.13 5.41 -4.84
C ARG A 84 -12.74 4.28 -4.02
N LYS A 85 -12.18 4.07 -2.82
CA LYS A 85 -12.50 3.00 -1.87
C LYS A 85 -12.21 1.58 -2.38
N ALA A 86 -11.57 1.43 -3.54
CA ALA A 86 -11.08 0.13 -3.98
C ALA A 86 -10.03 -0.39 -3.01
N TRP A 87 -10.05 -1.69 -2.78
CA TRP A 87 -9.01 -2.38 -2.06
C TRP A 87 -7.80 -2.57 -2.95
N VAL A 88 -6.61 -2.30 -2.40
CA VAL A 88 -5.34 -2.48 -3.07
C VAL A 88 -4.34 -3.15 -2.15
N TRP A 89 -3.51 -4.01 -2.74
CA TRP A 89 -2.27 -4.47 -2.15
C TRP A 89 -1.14 -3.55 -2.58
N VAL A 90 -0.41 -3.01 -1.61
CA VAL A 90 0.80 -2.23 -1.86
C VAL A 90 1.98 -2.98 -1.27
N MET A 91 3.00 -3.21 -2.09
CA MET A 91 4.30 -3.70 -1.65
C MET A 91 5.30 -2.57 -1.75
N GLY A 92 6.07 -2.33 -0.69
CA GLY A 92 7.01 -1.22 -0.66
C GLY A 92 7.94 -1.26 0.53
N TRP A 93 8.78 -0.24 0.65
CA TRP A 93 9.62 -0.01 1.82
C TRP A 93 8.98 1.03 2.71
N LEU A 94 8.81 0.72 3.99
CA LEU A 94 8.35 1.71 4.95
C LEU A 94 9.53 2.61 5.30
N GLU A 95 9.38 3.90 5.08
CA GLU A 95 10.42 4.88 5.33
C GLU A 95 9.89 6.00 6.21
N ARG A 96 10.80 6.59 6.98
CA ARG A 96 10.53 7.82 7.70
C ARG A 96 10.98 8.98 6.84
N SER A 97 10.04 9.84 6.47
CA SER A 97 10.32 11.09 5.78
C SER A 97 11.02 12.06 6.73
N GLU A 98 12.00 12.81 6.22
CA GLU A 98 12.64 13.88 6.99
C GLU A 98 11.72 15.10 7.19
N GLN A 99 10.71 15.23 6.33
CA GLN A 99 9.73 16.31 6.35
C GLN A 99 8.31 15.74 6.34
N GLY A 100 7.40 16.37 7.08
CA GLY A 100 5.99 15.98 7.08
C GLY A 100 5.41 16.12 5.67
N LEU A 101 4.98 15.00 5.09
CA LEU A 101 4.36 14.97 3.77
C LEU A 101 2.97 15.59 3.82
N ARG A 102 2.55 16.19 2.71
CA ARG A 102 1.18 16.71 2.59
C ARG A 102 0.22 15.55 2.46
N ILE A 103 -0.67 15.41 3.44
CA ILE A 103 -1.74 14.42 3.40
C ILE A 103 -2.74 14.85 2.32
N PRO A 104 -2.99 14.04 1.30
CA PRO A 104 -4.00 14.34 0.29
C PRO A 104 -5.38 14.48 0.94
N GLU A 105 -6.17 15.48 0.51
CA GLU A 105 -7.48 15.73 1.11
C GLU A 105 -8.42 14.52 0.90
N PRO A 106 -8.93 13.90 1.98
CA PRO A 106 -9.89 12.83 1.86
C PRO A 106 -11.26 13.39 1.41
N PRO A 107 -12.09 12.59 0.73
CA PRO A 107 -13.44 13.03 0.36
C PRO A 107 -14.29 13.46 1.57
N PRO A 108 -15.20 14.44 1.43
CA PRO A 108 -15.94 15.01 2.56
C PRO A 108 -16.89 14.04 3.28
N TYR A 109 -17.18 12.90 2.66
CA TYR A 109 -18.05 11.85 3.20
C TYR A 109 -17.28 10.70 3.86
N THR A 110 -15.95 10.81 4.02
CA THR A 110 -15.14 9.81 4.70
C THR A 110 -14.63 10.36 6.02
N SER A 111 -14.65 9.54 7.07
CA SER A 111 -13.94 9.85 8.31
C SER A 111 -12.46 10.03 8.03
N SER A 112 -11.86 11.10 8.53
CA SER A 112 -10.42 11.31 8.41
C SER A 112 -9.69 10.19 9.15
N PRO A 113 -8.88 9.37 8.46
CA PRO A 113 -8.04 8.40 9.15
C PRO A 113 -6.96 9.11 9.97
N ASP A 114 -6.49 8.44 11.01
CA ASP A 114 -5.28 8.80 11.74
C ASP A 114 -4.07 8.44 10.87
N VAL A 115 -3.32 9.48 10.45
CA VAL A 115 -2.22 9.37 9.50
C VAL A 115 -1.02 10.10 10.08
N ASP A 116 0.09 9.39 10.20
CA ASP A 116 1.37 10.03 10.50
C ASP A 116 1.99 10.58 9.19
N PRO A 117 2.14 11.91 9.04
CA PRO A 117 2.73 12.51 7.83
C PRO A 117 4.24 12.23 7.70
N MET A 118 4.90 11.72 8.74
CA MET A 118 6.32 11.38 8.73
C MET A 118 6.59 9.95 8.26
N ILE A 119 5.58 9.09 8.19
CA ILE A 119 5.72 7.70 7.77
C ILE A 119 5.14 7.54 6.37
N VAL A 120 5.96 7.04 5.44
CA VAL A 120 5.55 6.81 4.06
C VAL A 120 5.99 5.42 3.59
N LEU A 121 5.10 4.75 2.88
CA LEU A 121 5.42 3.49 2.20
C LEU A 121 5.82 3.82 0.77
N LYS A 122 7.10 3.66 0.42
CA LYS A 122 7.57 3.77 -0.97
C LYS A 122 7.19 2.53 -1.74
N ALA A 123 6.15 2.64 -2.55
CA ALA A 123 5.62 1.53 -3.31
C ALA A 123 6.59 1.08 -4.40
N LEU A 124 6.83 -0.23 -4.42
CA LEU A 124 7.46 -0.94 -5.53
C LEU A 124 6.42 -1.58 -6.44
N ASN A 125 5.23 -1.87 -5.90
CA ASN A 125 4.13 -2.46 -6.64
C ASN A 125 2.78 -2.15 -5.98
N VAL A 126 1.75 -1.93 -6.80
CA VAL A 126 0.36 -1.74 -6.38
C VAL A 126 -0.52 -2.67 -7.22
N ILE A 127 -1.32 -3.51 -6.56
CA ILE A 127 -2.18 -4.50 -7.21
C ILE A 127 -3.62 -4.32 -6.72
N PRO A 128 -4.63 -4.21 -7.60
CA PRO A 128 -6.04 -4.24 -7.21
C PRO A 128 -6.39 -5.51 -6.42
N ALA A 129 -7.17 -5.37 -5.36
CA ALA A 129 -7.56 -6.44 -4.46
C ALA A 129 -9.08 -6.49 -4.27
N ARG A 130 -9.83 -6.50 -5.38
CA ARG A 130 -11.31 -6.35 -5.40
C ARG A 130 -12.04 -7.35 -4.50
N ASP A 131 -11.52 -8.57 -4.40
CA ASP A 131 -12.13 -9.67 -3.64
C ASP A 131 -11.37 -9.98 -2.34
N LEU A 132 -10.71 -8.99 -1.74
CA LEU A 132 -9.95 -9.20 -0.52
C LEU A 132 -10.88 -9.59 0.66
N ASP A 133 -10.75 -10.83 1.12
CA ASP A 133 -11.31 -11.27 2.39
C ASP A 133 -10.45 -10.78 3.56
N VAL A 134 -10.86 -9.65 4.12
CA VAL A 134 -10.20 -9.01 5.27
C VAL A 134 -10.23 -9.91 6.50
N ALA A 135 -11.33 -10.65 6.72
CA ALA A 135 -11.45 -11.52 7.88
C ALA A 135 -10.48 -12.70 7.76
N GLY A 136 -10.45 -13.34 6.58
CA GLY A 136 -9.50 -14.40 6.27
C GLY A 136 -8.04 -13.93 6.37
N LEU A 137 -7.72 -12.73 5.86
CA LEU A 137 -6.37 -12.16 5.96
C LEU A 137 -5.95 -11.94 7.42
N ARG A 138 -6.83 -11.35 8.24
CA ARG A 138 -6.53 -11.12 9.65
C ARG A 138 -6.33 -12.43 10.41
N SER A 139 -7.17 -13.43 10.16
CA SER A 139 -6.99 -14.77 10.74
C SER A 139 -5.67 -15.42 10.32
N ALA A 140 -5.29 -15.29 9.05
CA ALA A 140 -4.01 -15.81 8.55
C ALA A 140 -2.81 -15.13 9.21
N LEU A 141 -2.84 -13.80 9.35
CA LEU A 141 -1.76 -13.04 10.00
C LEU A 141 -1.63 -13.38 11.50
N ALA A 142 -2.74 -13.60 12.19
CA ALA A 142 -2.72 -14.05 13.58
C ALA A 142 -2.02 -15.42 13.74
N MET A 143 -2.25 -16.35 12.81
CA MET A 143 -1.58 -17.65 12.82
C MET A 143 -0.07 -17.55 12.56
N VAL A 144 0.38 -16.60 11.73
CA VAL A 144 1.82 -16.42 11.44
C VAL A 144 2.56 -15.82 12.65
N GLY A 145 1.92 -14.91 13.38
CA GLY A 145 2.46 -14.33 14.62
C GLY A 145 2.63 -15.32 15.78
N GLU A 146 1.99 -16.50 15.72
CA GLU A 146 1.98 -17.52 16.77
C GLU A 146 3.01 -18.64 16.59
N THR A 147 3.94 -18.58 15.64
CA THR A 147 4.96 -19.64 15.51
C THR A 147 6.10 -19.46 16.52
N PRO A 148 6.19 -20.25 17.61
CA PRO A 148 7.39 -20.26 18.45
C PRO A 148 8.58 -20.77 17.63
N PRO A 149 9.81 -20.33 17.94
CA PRO A 149 11.01 -20.81 17.28
C PRO A 149 11.04 -22.33 17.40
N THR A 150 11.00 -23.01 16.26
CA THR A 150 11.09 -24.46 16.20
C THR A 150 12.47 -24.86 16.70
N THR A 151 12.55 -25.34 17.94
CA THR A 151 13.78 -25.91 18.48
C THR A 151 14.08 -27.17 17.68
N TYR A 152 14.99 -27.08 16.71
CA TYR A 152 15.50 -28.26 16.03
C TYR A 152 16.22 -29.15 17.07
N PRO A 153 15.90 -30.46 17.16
CA PRO A 153 16.69 -31.37 17.96
C PRO A 153 18.07 -31.55 17.32
N ILE A 154 19.09 -31.49 18.19
CA ILE A 154 20.51 -31.71 17.91
C ILE A 154 20.79 -33.18 17.61
#